data_AF-A0A2S8BDB2-F1
#
_entry.id   AF-A0A2S8BDB2-F1
#
_cell.length_a   1.000
_cell.length_b   1.000
_cell.length_c   1.000
_cell.angle_alpha   90.00
_cell.angle_beta   90.00
_cell.angle_gamma   90.00
#
_symmetry.space_group_name_H-M   'P 1'
#
loop_
_entity.id
_entity.type
_entity.pdbx_description
1 polymer ?
#
loop_
_entity_poly.entity_id
_entity_poly.type
_entity_poly.pdbx_seq_one_letter_code
_entity_poly.pdbx_strand_id
1 'polypeptide(L)'
;MRLYVIGQGALGAAASAKTKQDIASAEHWNLPIVLIVLLAVFGSLAAAAIPLALGIGTVIVTMGLVYLLSMFTTMSVFVTSTVSMFGIALAIDYSLFILMRFREELRAGRQPQEATDAAMATSGLAVVLSGLTVVASVTGIYLINTPVLVSMATGAILAVSVAVLTSTTLTPAVLATFGRSAAKRSAALHWSRLPETTQSRFWTRWTGRVMRRPWLSAVLASAFLLALAAPAFALTLGNSMLRQFDSSHEIRGGVAAAAQALGPGALGPLADPGHLPRRRRVPRPRTPRCWPRSAGGAGARPQYHQAGAAPGVR
;
A
#
# COMPACT_ATOMS: atom_id res chain seq x y z
N MET A 1 5.47 28.22 -26.21
CA MET A 1 6.58 27.71 -25.37
C MET A 1 6.01 26.72 -24.38
N ARG A 2 6.50 25.48 -24.34
CA ARG A 2 6.17 24.52 -23.27
C ARG A 2 7.30 24.56 -22.25
N LEU A 3 7.03 25.03 -21.04
CA LEU A 3 7.98 24.96 -19.93
C LEU A 3 7.91 23.57 -19.31
N TYR A 4 9.04 22.87 -19.27
CA TYR A 4 9.18 21.60 -18.58
C TYR A 4 9.95 21.81 -17.28
N VAL A 5 9.38 21.40 -16.16
CA VAL A 5 10.05 21.43 -14.86
C VAL A 5 10.79 20.10 -14.68
N ILE A 6 12.12 20.16 -14.62
CA ILE A 6 13.01 18.99 -14.47
C ILE A 6 13.85 19.10 -13.19
N GLY A 7 14.19 17.96 -12.58
CA GLY A 7 15.02 17.89 -11.36
C GLY A 7 14.53 16.85 -10.35
N GLN A 8 15.39 16.44 -9.41
CA GLN A 8 15.07 15.41 -8.41
C GLN A 8 13.87 15.79 -7.51
N GLY A 9 13.73 17.08 -7.16
CA GLY A 9 12.58 17.58 -6.41
C GLY A 9 11.27 17.56 -7.21
N ALA A 10 11.32 17.86 -8.51
CA ALA A 10 10.16 17.80 -9.40
C ALA A 10 9.73 16.35 -9.67
N LEU A 11 10.69 15.43 -9.80
CA LEU A 11 10.45 13.98 -9.88
C LEU A 11 9.76 13.45 -8.62
N GLY A 12 10.23 13.85 -7.43
CA GLY A 12 9.60 13.46 -6.16
C GLY A 12 8.19 14.02 -6.00
N ALA A 13 7.96 15.28 -6.38
CA ALA A 13 6.64 15.90 -6.34
C ALA A 13 5.65 15.25 -7.32
N ALA A 14 6.08 14.96 -8.55
CA ALA A 14 5.25 14.28 -9.55
C ALA A 14 4.96 12.82 -9.19
N ALA A 15 5.95 12.09 -8.64
CA ALA A 15 5.71 10.75 -8.10
C ALA A 15 4.67 10.80 -6.96
N SER A 16 4.78 11.78 -6.07
CA SER A 16 3.81 11.96 -4.97
C SER A 16 2.41 12.30 -5.46
N ALA A 17 2.29 13.17 -6.46
CA ALA A 17 1.02 13.54 -7.07
C ALA A 17 0.37 12.35 -7.79
N LYS A 18 1.17 11.57 -8.53
CA LYS A 18 0.71 10.35 -9.21
C LYS A 18 0.24 9.29 -8.22
N THR A 19 1.00 9.06 -7.14
CA THR A 19 0.57 8.13 -6.07
C THR A 19 -0.77 8.54 -5.46
N LYS A 20 -1.01 9.83 -5.21
CA LYS A 20 -2.31 10.31 -4.71
C LYS A 20 -3.45 10.05 -5.70
N GLN A 21 -3.22 10.31 -7.00
CA GLN A 21 -4.22 10.03 -8.04
C GLN A 21 -4.47 8.53 -8.23
N ASP A 22 -3.42 7.71 -8.15
CA ASP A 22 -3.50 6.26 -8.25
C ASP A 22 -4.25 5.67 -7.04
N ILE A 23 -4.03 6.19 -5.83
CA ILE A 23 -4.80 5.79 -4.63
C ILE A 23 -6.28 6.15 -4.81
N ALA A 24 -6.61 7.38 -5.21
CA ALA A 24 -7.99 7.81 -5.39
C ALA A 24 -8.72 7.01 -6.50
N SER A 25 -8.01 6.72 -7.60
CA SER A 25 -8.56 5.92 -8.71
C SER A 25 -8.70 4.45 -8.34
N ALA A 26 -7.73 3.90 -7.60
CA ALA A 26 -7.81 2.53 -7.10
C ALA A 26 -8.96 2.37 -6.10
N GLU A 27 -9.19 3.35 -5.23
CA GLU A 27 -10.29 3.32 -4.26
C GLU A 27 -11.66 3.38 -4.96
N HIS A 28 -11.78 4.16 -6.04
CA HIS A 28 -13.02 4.26 -6.83
C HIS A 28 -13.43 2.92 -7.46
N TRP A 29 -12.48 2.12 -7.95
CA TRP A 29 -12.77 0.82 -8.58
C TRP A 29 -12.74 -0.35 -7.59
N ASN A 30 -11.92 -0.28 -6.55
CA ASN A 30 -11.79 -1.37 -5.58
C ASN A 30 -13.04 -1.50 -4.71
N LEU A 31 -13.61 -0.38 -4.24
CA LEU A 31 -14.81 -0.40 -3.40
C LEU A 31 -16.02 -1.11 -4.04
N PRO A 32 -16.43 -0.83 -5.30
CA PRO A 32 -17.54 -1.53 -5.91
C PRO A 32 -17.25 -3.01 -6.15
N ILE A 33 -16.01 -3.36 -6.55
CA ILE A 33 -15.61 -4.77 -6.75
C ILE A 33 -15.69 -5.54 -5.43
N VAL A 34 -15.08 -5.00 -4.37
CA VAL A 34 -15.13 -5.57 -3.02
C VAL A 34 -16.58 -5.70 -2.56
N LEU A 35 -17.40 -4.66 -2.72
CA LEU A 35 -18.80 -4.69 -2.33
C LEU A 35 -19.59 -5.79 -3.08
N ILE A 36 -19.35 -5.97 -4.37
CA ILE A 36 -19.98 -7.03 -5.17
C ILE A 36 -19.57 -8.41 -4.65
N VAL A 37 -18.28 -8.63 -4.39
CA VAL A 37 -17.77 -9.90 -3.84
C VAL A 37 -18.37 -10.17 -2.46
N LEU A 38 -18.37 -9.18 -1.57
CA LEU A 38 -18.98 -9.27 -0.25
C LEU A 38 -20.48 -9.57 -0.34
N LEU A 39 -21.19 -8.92 -1.26
CA LEU A 39 -22.61 -9.15 -1.47
C LEU A 39 -22.86 -10.57 -2.00
N ALA A 40 -22.01 -11.09 -2.88
CA ALA A 40 -22.07 -12.46 -3.37
C ALA A 40 -21.86 -13.49 -2.24
N VAL A 41 -20.90 -13.23 -1.33
CA VAL A 41 -20.61 -14.10 -0.18
C VAL A 41 -21.74 -14.07 0.85
N PHE A 42 -22.20 -12.88 1.24
CA PHE A 42 -23.17 -12.74 2.33
C PHE A 42 -24.63 -12.82 1.89
N GLY A 43 -24.95 -12.34 0.70
CA GLY A 43 -26.33 -12.19 0.19
C GLY A 43 -27.13 -11.09 0.89
N SER A 44 -26.48 -10.16 1.59
CA SER A 44 -27.13 -9.03 2.28
C SER A 44 -26.18 -7.84 2.36
N LEU A 45 -26.68 -6.65 2.01
CA LEU A 45 -25.91 -5.41 2.06
C LEU A 45 -25.48 -5.07 3.50
N ALA A 46 -26.35 -5.31 4.48
CA ALA A 46 -26.04 -5.06 5.89
C ALA A 46 -24.89 -5.93 6.40
N ALA A 47 -24.82 -7.20 5.97
CA ALA A 47 -23.75 -8.12 6.34
C ALA A 47 -22.44 -7.78 5.61
N ALA A 48 -22.51 -7.38 4.34
CA ALA A 48 -21.36 -6.91 3.56
C ALA A 48 -20.77 -5.59 4.11
N ALA A 49 -21.61 -4.72 4.67
CA ALA A 49 -21.16 -3.45 5.23
C ALA A 49 -20.24 -3.63 6.46
N ILE A 50 -20.38 -4.73 7.22
CA ILE A 50 -19.58 -4.98 8.42
C ILE A 50 -18.08 -5.15 8.07
N PRO A 51 -17.67 -6.15 7.25
CA PRO A 51 -16.26 -6.27 6.82
C PRO A 51 -15.71 -5.01 6.17
N LEU A 52 -16.52 -4.33 5.36
CA LEU A 52 -16.11 -3.11 4.67
C LEU A 52 -15.84 -1.96 5.65
N ALA A 53 -16.73 -1.73 6.61
CA ALA A 53 -16.57 -0.70 7.62
C ALA A 53 -15.38 -0.98 8.53
N LEU A 54 -15.19 -2.25 8.92
CA LEU A 54 -14.01 -2.67 9.69
C LEU A 54 -12.73 -2.42 8.90
N GLY A 55 -12.70 -2.75 7.61
CA GLY A 55 -11.54 -2.52 6.75
C GLY A 55 -11.18 -1.05 6.59
N ILE A 56 -12.17 -0.20 6.33
CA ILE A 56 -11.96 1.25 6.25
C ILE A 56 -11.47 1.79 7.60
N GLY A 57 -12.09 1.35 8.71
CA GLY A 57 -11.67 1.73 10.07
C GLY A 57 -10.22 1.34 10.36
N THR A 58 -9.80 0.12 10.00
CA THR A 58 -8.41 -0.35 10.13
C THR A 58 -7.45 0.54 9.37
N VAL A 59 -7.77 0.91 8.11
CA VAL A 59 -6.92 1.80 7.31
C VAL A 59 -6.80 3.18 7.94
N ILE A 60 -7.91 3.77 8.39
CA ILE A 60 -7.91 5.10 9.04
C ILE A 60 -7.03 5.07 10.29
N VAL A 61 -7.21 4.09 11.16
CA VAL A 61 -6.43 3.93 12.39
C VAL A 61 -4.95 3.74 12.07
N THR A 62 -4.63 2.86 11.13
CA THR A 62 -3.25 2.61 10.71
C THR A 62 -2.61 3.86 10.11
N MET A 63 -3.34 4.61 9.29
CA MET A 63 -2.81 5.82 8.69
C MET A 63 -2.58 6.91 9.73
N GLY A 64 -3.42 6.97 10.78
CA GLY A 64 -3.18 7.80 11.97
C GLY A 64 -1.90 7.41 12.71
N LEU A 65 -1.66 6.10 12.92
CA LEU A 65 -0.42 5.58 13.53
C LEU A 65 0.82 5.91 12.68
N VAL A 66 0.72 5.76 11.36
CA VAL A 66 1.80 6.12 10.42
C VAL A 66 2.06 7.61 10.44
N TYR A 67 1.01 8.44 10.50
CA TYR A 67 1.15 9.89 10.65
C TYR A 67 1.89 10.25 11.94
N LEU A 68 1.53 9.64 13.07
CA LEU A 68 2.26 9.82 14.34
C LEU A 68 3.73 9.44 14.21
N LEU A 69 4.01 8.30 13.58
CA LEU A 69 5.38 7.82 13.39
C LEU A 69 6.19 8.71 12.43
N SER A 70 5.53 9.35 11.47
CA SER A 70 6.15 10.28 10.52
C SER A 70 6.66 11.57 11.18
N MET A 71 6.17 11.90 12.39
CA MET A 71 6.71 13.03 13.16
C MET A 71 8.13 12.75 13.70
N PHE A 72 8.49 11.48 13.87
CA PHE A 72 9.78 11.07 14.41
C PHE A 72 10.74 10.54 13.34
N THR A 73 10.20 10.09 12.20
CA THR A 73 10.96 9.41 11.16
C THR A 73 10.54 9.87 9.77
N THR A 74 11.49 9.97 8.84
CA THR A 74 11.17 10.30 7.44
C THR A 74 10.55 9.09 6.75
N MET A 75 9.26 9.18 6.43
CA MET A 75 8.53 8.12 5.74
C MET A 75 8.44 8.36 4.24
N SER A 76 8.55 7.28 3.46
CA SER A 76 8.32 7.33 2.01
C SER A 76 6.84 7.53 1.67
N VAL A 77 6.57 8.16 0.53
CA VAL A 77 5.20 8.34 0.02
C VAL A 77 4.54 6.99 -0.31
N PHE A 78 5.33 5.97 -0.66
CA PHE A 78 4.85 4.61 -0.95
C PHE A 78 4.27 3.88 0.26
N VAL A 79 4.52 4.38 1.49
CA VAL A 79 3.92 3.83 2.71
C VAL A 79 2.40 3.91 2.64
N THR A 80 1.86 5.01 2.11
CA THR A 80 0.41 5.22 2.04
C THR A 80 -0.28 4.17 1.16
N SER A 81 0.27 3.88 -0.02
CA SER A 81 -0.21 2.81 -0.90
C SER A 81 -0.07 1.44 -0.25
N THR A 82 1.03 1.19 0.44
CA THR A 82 1.29 -0.07 1.13
C THR A 82 0.27 -0.31 2.24
N VAL A 83 0.02 0.70 3.09
CA VAL A 83 -0.96 0.64 4.18
C VAL A 83 -2.37 0.42 3.65
N SER A 84 -2.75 1.12 2.57
CA SER A 84 -4.07 0.92 1.95
C SER A 84 -4.23 -0.51 1.41
N MET A 85 -3.23 -0.99 0.67
CA MET A 85 -3.25 -2.34 0.09
C MET A 85 -3.34 -3.43 1.15
N PHE A 86 -2.43 -3.44 2.14
CA PHE A 86 -2.44 -4.43 3.22
C PHE A 86 -3.62 -4.24 4.18
N GLY A 87 -3.94 -3.00 4.53
CA GLY A 87 -4.98 -2.68 5.49
C GLY A 87 -6.36 -3.13 5.02
N ILE A 88 -6.74 -2.80 3.78
CA ILE A 88 -8.03 -3.22 3.22
C ILE A 88 -8.06 -4.74 3.04
N ALA A 89 -7.04 -5.31 2.38
CA ALA A 89 -7.03 -6.73 2.04
C ALA A 89 -7.12 -7.60 3.30
N LEU A 90 -6.23 -7.38 4.27
CA LEU A 90 -6.17 -8.21 5.47
C LEU A 90 -7.35 -7.98 6.41
N ALA A 91 -7.80 -6.74 6.59
CA ALA A 91 -8.94 -6.47 7.47
C ALA A 91 -10.23 -7.09 6.93
N ILE A 92 -10.44 -7.04 5.61
CA ILE A 92 -11.56 -7.73 4.98
C ILE A 92 -11.38 -9.23 5.14
N ASP A 93 -10.26 -9.83 4.71
CA ASP A 93 -10.06 -11.28 4.78
C ASP A 93 -10.24 -11.84 6.20
N TYR A 94 -9.70 -11.15 7.20
CA TYR A 94 -9.79 -11.58 8.60
C TYR A 94 -11.20 -11.44 9.16
N SER A 95 -11.88 -10.32 8.89
CA SER A 95 -13.27 -10.14 9.33
C SER A 95 -14.21 -11.11 8.61
N LEU A 96 -13.96 -11.42 7.33
CA LEU A 96 -14.69 -12.42 6.57
C LEU A 96 -14.51 -13.81 7.14
N PHE A 97 -13.29 -14.20 7.45
CA PHE A 97 -13.01 -15.52 7.98
C PHE A 97 -13.73 -15.76 9.31
N ILE A 98 -13.66 -14.79 10.23
CA ILE A 98 -14.36 -14.84 11.52
C ILE A 98 -15.87 -14.82 11.32
N LEU A 99 -16.39 -13.94 10.46
CA LEU A 99 -17.83 -13.81 10.21
C LEU A 99 -18.42 -15.04 9.53
N MET A 100 -17.70 -15.67 8.60
CA MET A 100 -18.12 -16.94 7.97
C MET A 100 -18.22 -18.04 9.03
N ARG A 101 -17.21 -18.15 9.91
CA ARG A 101 -17.25 -19.12 10.99
C ARG A 101 -18.39 -18.86 11.98
N PHE A 102 -18.60 -17.61 12.36
CA PHE A 102 -19.73 -17.21 13.20
C PHE A 102 -21.08 -17.63 12.60
N ARG A 103 -21.24 -17.47 11.29
CA ARG A 103 -22.47 -17.90 10.58
C ARG A 103 -22.63 -19.40 10.53
N GLU A 104 -21.54 -20.16 10.39
CA GLU A 104 -21.59 -21.63 10.48
C GLU A 104 -22.09 -22.08 11.86
N GLU A 105 -21.57 -21.47 12.93
CA GLU A 105 -21.95 -21.81 14.30
C GLU A 105 -23.40 -21.43 14.63
N LEU A 106 -23.89 -20.29 14.12
CA LEU A 106 -25.31 -19.91 14.22
C LEU A 106 -26.22 -20.91 13.48
N ARG A 107 -25.80 -21.39 12.29
CA ARG A 107 -26.56 -22.39 11.53
C ARG A 107 -26.55 -23.75 12.21
N ALA A 108 -25.52 -24.06 13.00
CA ALA A 108 -25.48 -25.23 13.86
C ALA A 108 -26.40 -25.12 15.09
N GLY A 109 -27.11 -23.99 15.26
CA GLY A 109 -28.12 -23.80 16.30
C GLY A 109 -27.60 -23.13 17.57
N ARG A 110 -26.36 -22.65 17.61
CA ARG A 110 -25.80 -21.95 18.78
C ARG A 110 -26.40 -20.56 18.96
N GLN A 111 -26.43 -20.09 20.21
CA GLN A 111 -26.81 -18.70 20.47
C GLN A 111 -25.72 -17.73 19.96
N PRO A 112 -26.04 -16.46 19.64
CA PRO A 112 -25.06 -15.52 19.10
C PRO A 112 -23.81 -15.30 19.96
N GLN A 113 -23.93 -15.33 21.29
CA GLN A 113 -22.78 -15.21 22.18
C GLN A 113 -21.86 -16.44 22.07
N GLU A 114 -22.43 -17.64 22.25
CA GLU A 114 -21.70 -18.91 22.11
C GLU A 114 -21.08 -19.10 20.71
N ALA A 115 -21.78 -18.64 19.66
CA ALA A 115 -21.27 -18.67 18.29
C ALA A 115 -20.07 -17.73 18.10
N THR A 116 -20.06 -16.57 18.76
CA THR A 116 -18.93 -15.62 18.73
C THR A 116 -17.73 -16.24 19.43
N ASP A 117 -17.92 -16.81 20.62
CA ASP A 117 -16.85 -17.45 21.39
C ASP A 117 -16.24 -18.63 20.62
N ALA A 118 -17.07 -19.49 20.03
CA ALA A 118 -16.60 -20.60 19.21
C ALA A 118 -15.86 -20.17 17.94
N ALA A 119 -16.35 -19.11 17.27
CA ALA A 119 -15.67 -18.55 16.11
C ALA A 119 -14.30 -17.96 16.48
N MET A 120 -14.21 -17.27 17.61
CA MET A 120 -12.94 -16.70 18.09
C MET A 120 -11.94 -17.77 18.53
N ALA A 121 -12.40 -18.85 19.17
CA ALA A 121 -11.55 -19.96 19.60
C ALA A 121 -10.82 -20.66 18.43
N THR A 122 -11.41 -20.63 17.23
CA THR A 122 -10.85 -21.29 16.03
C THR A 122 -10.30 -20.29 15.04
N SER A 123 -11.18 -19.46 14.48
CA SER A 123 -10.85 -18.49 13.43
C SER A 123 -10.07 -17.30 13.97
N GLY A 124 -10.35 -16.88 15.20
CA GLY A 124 -9.56 -15.83 15.87
C GLY A 124 -8.09 -16.24 16.03
N LEU A 125 -7.83 -17.46 16.52
CA LEU A 125 -6.47 -18.00 16.63
C LEU A 125 -5.80 -18.11 15.24
N ALA A 126 -6.51 -18.64 14.24
CA ALA A 126 -5.99 -18.74 12.88
C ALA A 126 -5.59 -17.38 12.28
N VAL A 127 -6.39 -16.33 12.53
CA VAL A 127 -6.09 -14.96 12.08
C VAL A 127 -4.85 -14.40 12.77
N VAL A 128 -4.70 -14.60 14.09
CA VAL A 128 -3.50 -14.16 14.82
C VAL A 128 -2.25 -14.85 14.29
N LEU A 129 -2.31 -16.18 14.08
CA LEU A 129 -1.20 -16.94 13.53
C LEU A 129 -0.86 -16.49 12.11
N SER A 130 -1.87 -16.29 11.25
CA SER A 130 -1.69 -15.75 9.90
C SER A 130 -1.04 -14.38 9.93
N GLY A 131 -1.54 -13.46 10.76
CA GLY A 131 -0.97 -12.13 10.90
C GLY A 131 0.49 -12.16 11.37
N LEU A 132 0.82 -13.02 12.33
CA LEU A 132 2.19 -13.18 12.81
C LEU A 132 3.13 -13.66 11.70
N THR A 133 2.69 -14.60 10.85
CA THR A 133 3.49 -15.07 9.72
C THR A 133 3.75 -13.97 8.69
N VAL A 134 2.76 -13.11 8.42
CA VAL A 134 2.91 -11.96 7.52
C VAL A 134 3.89 -10.95 8.12
N VAL A 135 3.76 -10.62 9.41
CA VAL A 135 4.71 -9.72 10.11
C VAL A 135 6.14 -10.29 10.04
N ALA A 136 6.31 -11.58 10.33
CA ALA A 136 7.62 -12.24 10.25
C ALA A 136 8.21 -12.19 8.83
N SER A 137 7.38 -12.43 7.82
CA SER A 137 7.79 -12.39 6.41
C SER A 137 8.20 -10.97 5.98
N VAL A 138 7.38 -9.97 6.30
CA VAL A 138 7.63 -8.55 5.95
C VAL A 138 8.85 -8.01 6.69
N THR A 139 9.14 -8.50 7.90
CA THR A 139 10.34 -8.12 8.65
C THR A 139 11.63 -8.44 7.89
N GLY A 140 11.63 -9.47 7.04
CA GLY A 140 12.78 -9.78 6.18
C GLY A 140 13.19 -8.64 5.23
N ILE A 141 12.27 -7.74 4.87
CA ILE A 141 12.55 -6.58 4.02
C ILE A 141 13.56 -5.62 4.67
N TYR A 142 13.61 -5.56 6.01
CA TYR A 142 14.58 -4.70 6.71
C TYR A 142 16.04 -5.06 6.43
N LEU A 143 16.32 -6.30 5.98
CA LEU A 143 17.68 -6.74 5.61
C LEU A 143 18.24 -5.98 4.40
N ILE A 144 17.39 -5.41 3.54
CA ILE A 144 17.80 -4.70 2.31
C ILE A 144 18.31 -3.28 2.63
N ASN A 145 18.05 -2.75 3.84
CA ASN A 145 18.55 -1.48 4.36
C ASN A 145 18.42 -0.27 3.41
N THR A 146 17.30 -0.19 2.68
CA THR A 146 16.97 0.97 1.84
C THR A 146 15.83 1.76 2.48
N PRO A 147 15.95 3.09 2.66
CA PRO A 147 14.94 3.89 3.38
C PRO A 147 13.50 3.69 2.88
N VAL A 148 13.31 3.57 1.56
CA VAL A 148 11.99 3.34 0.95
C VAL A 148 11.39 2.00 1.39
N LEU A 149 12.18 0.93 1.33
CA LEU A 149 11.73 -0.42 1.71
C LEU A 149 11.50 -0.55 3.21
N VAL A 150 12.35 0.08 4.02
CA VAL A 150 12.19 0.16 5.48
C VAL A 150 10.84 0.82 5.80
N SER A 151 10.55 2.00 5.24
CA SER A 151 9.28 2.68 5.47
C SER A 151 8.08 1.83 5.04
N MET A 152 8.14 1.18 3.86
CA MET A 152 7.06 0.31 3.37
C MET A 152 6.84 -0.90 4.28
N ALA A 153 7.92 -1.55 4.73
CA ALA A 153 7.86 -2.67 5.66
C ALA A 153 7.22 -2.25 6.99
N THR A 154 7.61 -1.09 7.54
CA THR A 154 7.01 -0.54 8.75
C THR A 154 5.51 -0.28 8.58
N GLY A 155 5.11 0.34 7.46
CA GLY A 155 3.70 0.57 7.15
C GLY A 155 2.89 -0.72 7.02
N ALA A 156 3.43 -1.72 6.33
CA ALA A 156 2.79 -3.03 6.19
C ALA A 156 2.66 -3.75 7.54
N ILE A 157 3.70 -3.76 8.38
CA ILE A 157 3.65 -4.38 9.72
C ILE A 157 2.61 -3.69 10.60
N LEU A 158 2.53 -2.36 10.57
CA LEU A 158 1.49 -1.61 11.28
C LEU A 158 0.10 -1.99 10.76
N ALA A 159 -0.11 -2.00 9.45
CA ALA A 159 -1.40 -2.36 8.85
C ALA A 159 -1.84 -3.77 9.24
N VAL A 160 -0.94 -4.75 9.17
CA VAL A 160 -1.22 -6.15 9.57
C VAL A 160 -1.55 -6.22 11.05
N SER A 161 -0.76 -5.57 11.90
CA SER A 161 -0.95 -5.60 13.35
C SER A 161 -2.28 -4.98 13.76
N VAL A 162 -2.63 -3.83 13.18
CA VAL A 162 -3.92 -3.16 13.41
C VAL A 162 -5.06 -4.02 12.85
N ALA A 163 -4.90 -4.66 11.69
CA ALA A 163 -5.91 -5.56 11.13
C ALA A 163 -6.17 -6.77 12.05
N VAL A 164 -5.11 -7.40 12.58
CA VAL A 164 -5.24 -8.49 13.56
C VAL A 164 -5.95 -8.00 14.82
N LEU A 165 -5.52 -6.87 15.40
CA LEU A 165 -6.16 -6.29 16.57
C LEU A 165 -7.64 -5.96 16.31
N THR A 166 -7.95 -5.35 15.17
CA THR A 166 -9.33 -5.04 14.77
C THR A 166 -10.16 -6.31 14.63
N SER A 167 -9.59 -7.36 14.03
CA SER A 167 -10.26 -8.64 13.84
C SER A 167 -10.53 -9.36 15.18
N THR A 168 -9.63 -9.26 16.15
CA THR A 168 -9.75 -9.98 17.42
C THR A 168 -10.50 -9.19 18.50
N THR A 169 -10.64 -7.88 18.34
CA THR A 169 -11.32 -7.02 19.33
C THR A 169 -12.61 -6.41 18.78
N LEU A 170 -12.52 -5.67 17.68
CA LEU A 170 -13.65 -4.91 17.15
C LEU A 170 -14.67 -5.83 16.46
N THR A 171 -14.20 -6.86 15.75
CA THR A 171 -15.11 -7.81 15.08
C THR A 171 -16.02 -8.55 16.07
N PRO A 172 -15.52 -9.23 17.13
CA PRO A 172 -16.42 -9.88 18.08
C PRO A 172 -17.34 -8.89 18.81
N ALA A 173 -16.90 -7.66 19.08
CA ALA A 173 -17.76 -6.62 19.66
C ALA A 173 -18.91 -6.22 18.71
N VAL A 174 -18.63 -6.08 17.41
CA VAL A 174 -19.64 -5.81 16.39
C VAL A 174 -20.56 -7.01 16.18
N LEU A 175 -20.05 -8.25 16.25
CA LEU A 175 -20.87 -9.45 16.16
C LEU A 175 -21.76 -9.66 17.39
N ALA A 176 -21.28 -9.34 18.59
CA ALA A 176 -22.09 -9.42 19.80
C ALA A 176 -23.27 -8.44 19.79
N THR A 177 -23.08 -7.25 19.22
CA THR A 177 -24.10 -6.19 19.13
C THR A 177 -25.04 -6.35 17.92
N PHE A 178 -24.49 -6.66 16.74
CA PHE A 178 -25.25 -6.77 15.49
C PHE A 178 -25.47 -8.22 15.02
N GLY A 179 -25.16 -9.22 15.83
CA GLY A 179 -25.16 -10.64 15.45
C GLY A 179 -26.47 -11.13 14.85
N ARG A 180 -27.62 -10.60 15.30
CA ARG A 180 -28.94 -10.91 14.71
C ARG A 180 -29.12 -10.33 13.30
N SER A 181 -28.59 -9.13 13.03
CA SER A 181 -28.64 -8.52 11.68
C SER A 181 -27.61 -9.14 10.73
N ALA A 182 -26.44 -9.54 11.24
CA ALA A 182 -25.44 -10.29 10.49
C ALA A 182 -25.92 -11.71 10.12
N ALA A 183 -26.78 -12.31 10.96
CA ALA A 183 -27.41 -13.61 10.72
C ALA A 183 -28.54 -13.56 9.68
N LYS A 184 -29.28 -12.45 9.60
CA LYS A 184 -30.39 -12.28 8.66
C LYS A 184 -29.86 -12.09 7.24
N ARG A 185 -29.81 -13.18 6.47
CA ARG A 185 -29.76 -13.09 5.00
C ARG A 185 -31.03 -12.37 4.55
N SER A 186 -30.88 -11.30 3.77
CA SER A 186 -32.03 -10.56 3.26
C SER A 186 -32.93 -11.50 2.45
N ALA A 187 -34.22 -11.55 2.80
CA ALA A 187 -35.22 -12.33 2.06
C ALA A 187 -35.35 -11.87 0.58
N ALA A 188 -34.85 -10.68 0.24
CA ALA A 188 -34.89 -10.13 -1.11
C ALA A 188 -33.86 -10.77 -2.07
N LEU A 189 -32.81 -11.42 -1.56
CA LEU A 189 -31.76 -12.09 -2.36
C LEU A 189 -31.87 -13.62 -2.25
N HIS A 190 -33.10 -14.12 -2.41
CA HIS A 190 -33.54 -15.51 -2.31
C HIS A 190 -33.02 -16.46 -3.43
N TRP A 191 -31.88 -16.17 -4.07
CA TRP A 191 -31.42 -16.99 -5.22
C TRP A 191 -30.86 -18.37 -4.83
N SER A 192 -30.52 -18.64 -3.57
CA SER A 192 -29.95 -19.96 -3.23
C SER A 192 -30.41 -20.47 -1.87
N ARG A 193 -31.63 -21.00 -1.83
CA ARG A 193 -32.04 -22.03 -0.84
C ARG A 193 -31.40 -23.38 -1.19
N LEU A 194 -30.07 -23.44 -1.34
CA LEU A 194 -29.41 -24.73 -1.26
C LEU A 194 -28.88 -24.90 0.16
N PRO A 195 -29.23 -25.99 0.85
CA PRO A 195 -28.58 -26.36 2.09
C PRO A 195 -27.07 -26.45 1.82
N GLU A 196 -26.30 -25.53 2.38
CA GLU A 196 -24.83 -25.50 2.33
C GLU A 196 -24.23 -26.60 3.24
N THR A 197 -24.89 -27.76 3.33
CA THR A 197 -24.54 -28.88 4.22
C THR A 197 -23.92 -30.05 3.47
N THR A 198 -23.47 -29.87 2.24
CA THR A 198 -22.68 -30.90 1.55
C THR A 198 -21.61 -30.20 0.72
N GLN A 199 -20.35 -30.58 0.94
CA GLN A 199 -19.21 -30.13 0.13
C GLN A 199 -19.61 -30.03 -1.34
N SER A 200 -19.25 -28.93 -2.01
CA SER A 200 -19.53 -28.75 -3.43
C SER A 200 -19.03 -29.96 -4.22
N ARG A 201 -19.93 -30.63 -4.94
CA ARG A 201 -19.61 -31.81 -5.77
C ARG A 201 -18.47 -31.54 -6.75
N PHE A 202 -18.32 -30.28 -7.18
CA PHE A 202 -17.20 -29.84 -7.99
C PHE A 202 -15.88 -29.96 -7.23
N TRP A 203 -15.78 -29.33 -6.05
CA TRP A 203 -14.59 -29.35 -5.22
C TRP A 203 -14.20 -30.78 -4.80
N THR A 204 -15.17 -31.61 -4.38
CA THR A 204 -14.90 -33.01 -3.99
C THR A 204 -14.40 -33.86 -5.17
N ARG A 205 -14.93 -33.65 -6.39
CA ARG A 205 -14.42 -34.35 -7.59
C ARG A 205 -13.04 -33.86 -8.00
N TRP A 206 -12.79 -32.56 -7.88
CA TRP A 206 -11.50 -31.97 -8.20
C TRP A 206 -10.41 -32.46 -7.25
N THR A 207 -10.62 -32.35 -5.93
CA THR A 207 -9.69 -32.85 -4.93
C THR A 207 -9.49 -34.36 -5.06
N GLY A 208 -10.57 -35.12 -5.27
CA GLY A 208 -10.48 -36.57 -5.54
C GLY A 208 -9.64 -36.91 -6.78
N ARG A 209 -9.70 -36.10 -7.85
CA ARG A 209 -8.86 -36.28 -9.04
C ARG A 209 -7.39 -36.00 -8.75
N VAL A 210 -7.08 -34.95 -7.99
CA VAL A 210 -5.71 -34.59 -7.59
C VAL A 210 -5.12 -35.66 -6.67
N MET A 211 -5.88 -36.11 -5.67
CA MET A 211 -5.44 -37.13 -4.71
C MET A 211 -5.32 -38.54 -5.31
N ARG A 212 -5.96 -38.82 -6.46
CA ARG A 212 -5.79 -40.09 -7.17
C ARG A 212 -4.38 -40.30 -7.73
N ARG A 213 -3.66 -39.23 -8.06
CA ARG A 213 -2.29 -39.29 -8.58
C ARG A 213 -1.47 -38.09 -8.06
N PRO A 214 -1.17 -38.04 -6.75
CA PRO A 214 -0.62 -36.84 -6.11
C PRO A 214 0.74 -36.44 -6.69
N TRP A 215 1.60 -37.40 -7.03
CA TRP A 215 2.91 -37.13 -7.63
C TRP A 215 2.82 -36.53 -9.03
N LEU A 216 1.90 -37.00 -9.88
CA LEU A 216 1.70 -36.42 -11.21
C LEU A 216 1.17 -34.98 -11.10
N SER A 217 0.22 -34.74 -10.21
CA SER A 217 -0.29 -33.40 -9.95
C SER A 217 0.79 -32.46 -9.38
N ALA A 218 1.62 -32.94 -8.45
CA ALA A 218 2.72 -32.18 -7.90
C ALA A 218 3.75 -31.83 -8.98
N VAL A 219 4.20 -32.80 -9.78
CA VAL A 219 5.19 -32.58 -10.85
C VAL A 219 4.65 -31.63 -11.91
N LEU A 220 3.39 -31.80 -12.35
CA LEU A 220 2.78 -30.90 -13.34
C LEU A 220 2.65 -29.47 -12.80
N ALA A 221 2.20 -29.30 -11.55
CA ALA A 221 2.09 -27.98 -10.94
C ALA A 221 3.47 -27.32 -10.76
N SER A 222 4.46 -28.07 -10.27
CA SER A 222 5.84 -27.58 -10.13
C SER A 222 6.46 -27.22 -11.47
N ALA A 223 6.32 -28.07 -12.49
CA ALA A 223 6.82 -27.79 -13.84
C ALA A 223 6.16 -26.54 -14.44
N PHE A 224 4.85 -26.38 -14.25
CA PHE A 224 4.11 -25.20 -14.69
C PHE A 224 4.60 -23.92 -13.97
N LEU A 225 4.75 -23.96 -12.65
CA LEU A 225 5.26 -22.81 -11.87
C LEU A 225 6.70 -22.46 -12.25
N LEU A 226 7.57 -23.45 -12.48
CA LEU A 226 8.94 -23.24 -12.94
C LEU A 226 9.00 -22.65 -14.35
N ALA A 227 8.10 -23.07 -15.25
CA ALA A 227 7.99 -22.48 -16.59
C ALA A 227 7.56 -21.01 -16.52
N LEU A 228 6.61 -20.66 -15.64
CA LEU A 228 6.23 -19.27 -15.38
C LEU A 228 7.35 -18.46 -14.72
N ALA A 229 8.24 -19.10 -13.95
CA ALA A 229 9.39 -18.45 -13.35
C ALA A 229 10.57 -18.27 -14.32
N ALA A 230 10.59 -18.94 -15.49
CA ALA A 230 11.69 -18.88 -16.45
C ALA A 230 12.08 -17.46 -16.89
N PRO A 231 11.15 -16.50 -17.12
CA PRO A 231 11.51 -15.12 -17.47
C PRO A 231 12.30 -14.38 -16.39
N ALA A 232 12.28 -14.84 -15.13
CA ALA A 232 13.05 -14.24 -14.06
C ALA A 232 14.57 -14.32 -14.32
N PHE A 233 15.04 -15.36 -15.03
CA PHE A 233 16.46 -15.49 -15.39
C PHE A 233 16.91 -14.49 -16.46
N ALA A 234 15.97 -13.85 -17.17
CA ALA A 234 16.25 -12.82 -18.17
C ALA A 234 16.10 -11.39 -17.61
N LEU A 235 15.92 -11.22 -16.29
CA LEU A 235 15.73 -9.90 -15.68
C LEU A 235 17.02 -9.07 -15.73
N THR A 236 16.97 -7.97 -16.48
CA THR A 236 18.00 -6.93 -16.42
C THR A 236 17.67 -5.97 -15.27
N LEU A 237 18.45 -6.00 -14.19
CA LEU A 237 18.32 -5.04 -13.09
C LEU A 237 18.96 -3.71 -13.48
N GLY A 238 18.19 -2.62 -13.41
CA GLY A 238 18.69 -1.27 -13.66
C GLY A 238 17.84 -0.22 -12.97
N ASN A 239 18.48 0.76 -12.33
CA ASN A 239 17.78 1.85 -11.65
C ASN A 239 17.51 2.97 -12.66
N SER A 240 16.28 3.09 -13.14
CA SER A 240 15.84 4.23 -13.94
C SER A 240 14.43 4.61 -13.54
N MET A 241 14.32 5.53 -12.58
CA MET A 241 13.06 6.19 -12.20
C MET A 241 12.30 6.74 -13.42
N LEU A 242 13.02 7.11 -14.49
CA LEU A 242 12.42 7.54 -15.75
C LEU A 242 11.59 6.45 -16.45
N ARG A 243 11.97 5.18 -16.34
CA ARG A 243 11.25 4.06 -16.99
C ARG A 243 9.94 3.72 -16.30
N GLN A 244 9.71 4.21 -15.07
CA GLN A 244 8.43 4.06 -14.35
C GLN A 244 7.34 5.01 -14.86
N PHE A 245 7.71 6.06 -15.62
CA PHE A 245 6.76 6.95 -16.26
C PHE A 245 6.48 6.50 -17.69
N ASP A 246 5.22 6.60 -18.10
CA ASP A 246 4.80 6.32 -19.47
C ASP A 246 5.59 7.19 -20.46
N SER A 247 5.85 6.65 -21.64
CA SER A 247 6.56 7.30 -22.75
C SER A 247 6.02 8.69 -23.10
N SER A 248 4.74 8.94 -22.83
CA SER A 248 4.02 10.20 -23.07
C SER A 248 4.17 11.25 -21.97
N HIS A 249 4.73 10.91 -20.79
CA HIS A 249 4.71 11.78 -19.62
C HIS A 249 5.70 12.95 -19.74
N GLU A 250 5.29 14.15 -19.32
CA GLU A 250 6.05 15.40 -19.49
C GLU A 250 7.46 15.35 -18.88
N ILE A 251 7.66 14.55 -17.84
CA ILE A 251 8.97 14.35 -17.21
C ILE A 251 9.92 13.53 -18.10
N ARG A 252 9.43 12.50 -18.80
CA ARG A 252 10.26 11.78 -19.79
C ARG A 252 10.54 12.66 -20.99
N GLY A 253 9.55 13.42 -21.46
CA GLY A 253 9.71 14.39 -22.55
C GLY A 253 10.73 15.48 -22.21
N GLY A 254 10.63 16.06 -21.01
CA GLY A 254 11.55 17.10 -20.52
C GLY A 254 12.97 16.58 -20.31
N VAL A 255 13.13 15.37 -19.78
CA VAL A 255 14.46 14.77 -19.62
C VAL A 255 15.05 14.31 -20.96
N ALA A 256 14.25 13.80 -21.89
CA ALA A 256 14.68 13.46 -23.24
C ALA A 256 15.11 14.71 -24.03
N ALA A 257 14.35 15.80 -23.92
CA ALA A 257 14.70 17.09 -24.52
C ALA A 257 15.98 17.69 -23.90
N ALA A 258 16.15 17.58 -22.58
CA ALA A 258 17.38 17.97 -21.89
C ALA A 258 18.58 17.11 -22.31
N ALA A 259 18.39 15.79 -22.49
CA ALA A 259 19.44 14.90 -22.98
C ALA A 259 19.85 15.21 -24.43
N GLN A 260 18.89 15.59 -25.29
CA GLN A 260 19.17 16.03 -26.66
C GLN A 260 19.89 17.38 -26.70
N ALA A 261 19.58 18.29 -25.78
CA ALA A 261 20.19 19.62 -25.73
C ALA A 261 21.57 19.66 -25.05
N LEU A 262 21.81 18.83 -24.03
CA LEU A 262 23.07 18.79 -23.27
C LEU A 262 24.03 17.68 -23.69
N GLY A 263 23.59 16.72 -24.51
CA GLY A 263 24.38 15.57 -24.96
C GLY A 263 24.30 14.36 -24.02
N PRO A 264 24.60 13.14 -24.53
CA PRO A 264 24.53 11.91 -23.75
C PRO A 264 25.51 11.94 -22.56
N GLY A 265 25.00 11.64 -21.36
CA GLY A 265 25.80 11.59 -20.12
C GLY A 265 25.73 12.84 -19.22
N ALA A 266 25.21 13.97 -19.72
CA ALA A 266 25.14 15.22 -18.93
C ALA A 266 24.24 15.14 -17.68
N LEU A 267 23.29 14.21 -17.67
CA LEU A 267 22.31 14.04 -16.59
C LEU A 267 22.71 12.98 -15.55
N GLY A 268 23.83 12.29 -15.78
CA GLY A 268 24.44 11.37 -14.83
C GLY A 268 25.96 11.36 -15.03
N PRO A 269 26.66 12.47 -14.76
CA PRO A 269 28.11 12.51 -14.89
C PRO A 269 28.71 11.51 -13.90
N LEU A 270 29.57 10.62 -14.38
CA LEU A 270 30.44 9.86 -13.50
C LEU A 270 31.41 10.85 -12.88
N ALA A 271 31.17 11.21 -11.62
CA ALA A 271 32.08 12.06 -10.87
C ALA A 271 33.34 11.25 -10.60
N ASP A 272 34.42 11.55 -11.33
CA ASP A 272 35.75 11.06 -11.01
C ASP A 272 36.22 11.77 -9.72
N PRO A 273 36.40 11.06 -8.59
CA PRO A 273 36.80 11.67 -7.33
C PRO A 273 38.15 12.40 -7.40
N GLY A 274 38.98 12.10 -8.41
CA GLY A 274 40.30 12.71 -8.61
C GLY A 274 40.29 14.08 -9.30
N HIS A 275 39.18 14.49 -9.92
CA HIS A 275 39.09 15.74 -10.66
C HIS A 275 38.05 16.70 -10.07
N LEU A 276 38.45 17.45 -9.04
CA LEU A 276 37.76 18.69 -8.67
C LEU A 276 38.09 19.77 -9.70
N PRO A 277 37.14 20.24 -10.54
CA PRO A 277 37.40 21.36 -11.42
C PRO A 277 37.67 22.60 -10.56
N ARG A 278 38.86 23.21 -10.74
CA ARG A 278 39.19 24.52 -10.16
C ARG A 278 37.98 25.45 -10.34
N ARG A 279 37.42 25.93 -9.22
CA ARG A 279 36.33 26.93 -9.18
C ARG A 279 36.57 27.99 -10.26
N ARG A 280 35.86 27.90 -11.39
CA ARG A 280 35.75 29.03 -12.31
C ARG A 280 34.99 30.10 -11.53
N ARG A 281 35.68 31.19 -11.19
CA ARG A 281 35.05 32.39 -10.63
C ARG A 281 33.96 32.83 -11.61
N VAL A 282 32.70 32.69 -11.18
CA VAL A 282 31.58 33.30 -11.89
C VAL A 282 31.80 34.81 -11.86
N PRO A 283 31.87 35.51 -13.02
CA PRO A 283 31.99 36.95 -13.03
C PRO A 283 30.76 37.56 -12.35
N ARG A 284 30.98 38.45 -11.37
CA ARG A 284 29.89 39.20 -10.74
C ARG A 284 29.13 39.96 -11.84
N PRO A 285 27.80 39.86 -11.93
CA PRO A 285 27.04 40.70 -12.85
C PRO A 285 27.26 42.16 -12.46
N ARG A 286 27.72 42.97 -13.42
CA ARG A 286 27.76 44.43 -13.32
C ARG A 286 26.31 44.89 -13.18
N THR A 287 25.94 45.40 -12.02
CA THR A 287 24.67 46.10 -11.81
C THR A 287 24.62 47.33 -12.72
N PRO A 288 23.58 47.51 -13.55
CA PRO A 288 23.37 48.78 -14.24
C PRO A 288 22.98 49.83 -13.19
N ARG A 289 23.86 50.80 -12.96
CA ARG A 289 23.52 52.08 -12.30
C ARG A 289 22.51 52.81 -13.19
N CYS A 290 21.22 52.76 -12.87
CA CYS A 290 20.22 53.74 -13.28
C CYS A 290 18.91 53.49 -12.52
N TRP A 291 18.68 54.21 -11.43
CA TRP A 291 17.33 54.56 -10.96
C TRP A 291 17.40 56.01 -10.46
N PRO A 292 16.55 56.93 -10.94
CA PRO A 292 16.56 58.31 -10.50
C PRO A 292 16.04 58.41 -9.06
N ARG A 293 16.72 59.24 -8.26
CA ARG A 293 16.28 59.67 -6.94
C ARG A 293 14.97 60.45 -7.08
N SER A 294 13.89 59.92 -6.53
CA SER A 294 12.73 60.70 -6.11
C SER A 294 12.41 60.38 -4.65
N ALA A 295 12.17 61.44 -3.90
CA ALA A 295 12.12 61.52 -2.45
C ALA A 295 10.90 60.84 -1.80
N GLY A 296 11.07 60.47 -0.53
CA GLY A 296 10.00 60.41 0.46
C GLY A 296 9.44 59.01 0.77
N GLY A 297 9.60 58.56 2.02
CA GLY A 297 8.82 57.44 2.56
C GLY A 297 9.61 56.55 3.51
N ALA A 298 9.35 56.69 4.80
CA ALA A 298 9.99 55.99 5.90
C ALA A 298 9.73 54.47 5.91
N GLY A 299 10.79 53.70 6.20
CA GLY A 299 10.78 52.68 7.26
C GLY A 299 10.00 51.38 7.03
N ALA A 300 10.64 50.39 6.42
CA ALA A 300 10.45 48.98 6.81
C ALA A 300 11.67 48.14 6.36
N ARG A 301 12.53 47.75 7.32
CA ARG A 301 13.56 46.72 7.11
C ARG A 301 13.00 45.37 7.56
N PRO A 302 13.01 44.30 6.75
CA PRO A 302 12.91 42.94 7.27
C PRO A 302 14.30 42.49 7.72
N GLN A 303 14.38 42.19 9.01
CA GLN A 303 15.55 41.74 9.74
C GLN A 303 15.73 40.23 9.52
N TYR A 304 16.66 39.81 8.66
CA TYR A 304 17.09 38.41 8.60
C TYR A 304 18.15 38.19 9.68
N HIS A 305 17.75 37.54 10.77
CA HIS A 305 18.64 37.02 11.79
C HIS A 305 19.58 35.97 11.18
N GLN A 306 20.89 36.28 11.17
CA GLN A 306 21.95 35.29 11.17
C GLN A 306 22.26 34.90 12.62
N ALA A 307 22.26 33.60 12.93
CA ALA A 307 23.12 32.90 13.91
C ALA A 307 22.72 31.41 13.88
N GLY A 308 23.60 30.42 13.86
CA GLY A 308 24.99 30.41 14.26
C GLY A 308 25.81 29.33 13.54
N ALA A 309 27.11 29.57 13.57
CA ALA A 309 28.17 28.78 13.00
C ALA A 309 28.51 27.52 13.85
N ALA A 310 29.20 26.59 13.20
CA ALA A 310 29.89 25.41 13.74
C ALA A 310 30.99 25.77 14.79
N PRO A 311 31.63 24.79 15.48
CA PRO A 311 32.74 23.98 14.90
C PRO A 311 32.68 22.51 15.41
N GLY A 312 33.50 21.54 15.00
CA GLY A 312 34.75 21.48 14.26
C GLY A 312 35.21 20.01 14.20
N VAL A 313 36.15 19.76 13.31
CA VAL A 313 36.79 18.49 12.96
C VAL A 313 37.70 17.98 14.09
N ARG A 314 37.63 16.67 14.38
CA ARG A 314 38.77 15.73 14.46
C ARG A 314 38.28 14.32 14.20
#